data_AF-A0A973JMZ3-F1
#
_entry.id   AF-A0A973JMZ3-F1
#
_cell.length_a   1.000
_cell.length_b   1.000
_cell.length_c   1.000
_cell.angle_alpha   90.00
_cell.angle_beta   90.00
_cell.angle_gamma   90.00
#
_symmetry.space_group_name_H-M   'P 1'
#
loop_
_entity.id
_entity.type
_entity.pdbx_description
1 polymer ?
#
loop_
_entity_poly.entity_id
_entity_poly.type
_entity_poly.pdbx_seq_one_letter_code
_entity_poly.pdbx_strand_id
1 'polypeptide(L)'
;MTKKSNPILPVDTSVEAEYEDGYILNETEHGDISPYDETKNILNDILEQRPQAEHGKLVRFSCFYKGFRYDVDWTNLPDNARPIRFRDGQRHRDMETGGEWSEWVGLHFGYQYNDKNGKNIQEVMDL
;
A
#
# COMPACT_ATOMS: atom_id res chain seq x y z
N MET A 1 -1.61 31.01 9.90
CA MET A 1 -2.13 29.71 9.43
C MET A 1 -0.94 28.83 9.11
N THR A 2 -0.53 27.97 10.03
CA THR A 2 0.49 26.95 9.76
C THR A 2 -0.16 25.85 8.94
N LYS A 3 0.31 25.65 7.70
CA LYS A 3 0.00 24.43 6.94
C LYS A 3 0.45 23.26 7.82
N LYS A 4 -0.49 22.46 8.32
CA LYS A 4 -0.17 21.17 8.90
C LYS A 4 0.56 20.42 7.79
N SER A 5 1.86 20.20 7.96
CA SER A 5 2.61 19.27 7.14
C SER A 5 1.82 17.97 7.12
N ASN A 6 1.52 17.46 5.92
CA ASN A 6 1.11 16.07 5.79
C ASN A 6 2.08 15.24 6.64
N PRO A 7 1.59 14.28 7.44
CA PRO A 7 2.49 13.43 8.19
C PRO A 7 3.48 12.83 7.20
N ILE A 8 4.75 13.21 7.37
CA ILE A 8 5.89 12.54 6.74
C ILE A 8 5.67 11.08 7.12
N LEU A 9 5.51 10.23 6.10
CA LEU A 9 5.41 8.80 6.30
C LEU A 9 6.53 8.41 7.28
N PRO A 10 6.25 7.63 8.34
CA PRO A 10 7.35 7.02 9.05
C PRO A 10 8.19 6.30 7.98
N VAL A 11 9.48 6.62 7.96
CA VAL A 11 10.47 6.21 6.95
C VAL A 11 10.39 4.69 6.67
N ASP A 12 9.89 3.94 7.66
CA ASP A 12 9.69 2.51 7.64
C ASP A 12 8.28 2.08 7.19
N THR A 13 7.67 2.71 6.18
CA THR A 13 6.35 2.29 5.66
C THR A 13 6.24 2.40 4.13
N SER A 14 7.24 1.93 3.39
CA SER A 14 7.21 1.92 1.93
C SER A 14 6.62 0.62 1.35
N VAL A 15 6.26 0.67 0.07
CA VAL A 15 5.92 -0.50 -0.73
C VAL A 15 6.79 -0.62 -1.97
N GLU A 16 6.90 -1.86 -2.47
CA GLU A 16 7.60 -2.18 -3.71
C GLU A 16 6.76 -3.19 -4.52
N ALA A 17 6.69 -2.99 -5.83
CA ALA A 17 6.08 -3.90 -6.78
C ALA A 17 7.12 -4.29 -7.84
N GLU A 18 7.34 -5.59 -8.01
CA GLU A 18 8.24 -6.16 -9.02
C GLU A 18 7.42 -6.84 -10.12
N TYR A 19 7.81 -6.63 -11.36
CA TYR A 19 7.11 -7.12 -12.55
C TYR A 19 7.93 -8.19 -13.29
N GLU A 20 7.30 -8.93 -14.20
CA GLU A 20 7.87 -10.10 -14.90
C GLU A 20 9.21 -9.82 -15.62
N ASP A 21 9.41 -8.61 -16.13
CA ASP A 21 10.65 -8.22 -16.81
C ASP A 21 11.77 -7.72 -15.87
N GLY A 22 11.51 -7.71 -14.55
CA GLY A 22 12.41 -7.20 -13.52
C GLY A 22 12.29 -5.72 -13.23
N TYR A 23 11.32 -5.01 -13.84
CA TYR A 23 11.01 -3.64 -13.46
C TYR A 23 10.51 -3.58 -12.01
N ILE A 24 10.96 -2.57 -11.28
CA ILE A 24 10.60 -2.34 -9.88
C ILE A 24 10.00 -0.95 -9.75
N LEU A 25 8.77 -0.89 -9.24
CA LEU A 25 8.10 0.34 -8.84
C LEU A 25 8.08 0.41 -7.31
N ASN A 26 8.80 1.38 -6.74
CA ASN A 26 8.98 1.47 -5.29
C ASN A 26 8.69 2.87 -4.72
N GLU A 27 7.98 2.90 -3.59
CA GLU A 27 7.83 4.09 -2.77
C GLU A 27 9.17 4.34 -2.06
N THR A 28 9.83 5.46 -2.34
CA THR A 28 11.13 5.80 -1.72
C THR A 28 10.97 6.92 -0.72
N GLU A 29 11.90 7.02 0.23
CA GLU A 29 11.99 8.15 1.17
C GLU A 29 12.15 9.52 0.46
N HIS A 30 12.61 9.50 -0.79
CA HIS A 30 12.88 10.68 -1.61
C HIS A 30 11.77 10.95 -2.65
N GLY A 31 10.77 10.09 -2.77
CA GLY A 31 9.73 10.23 -3.78
C GLY A 31 8.67 9.14 -3.71
N ASP A 32 7.43 9.59 -3.57
CA ASP A 32 6.19 8.81 -3.72
C ASP A 32 5.33 9.47 -4.82
N ILE A 33 5.95 9.95 -5.90
CA ILE A 33 5.20 10.52 -7.03
C ILE A 33 5.06 9.43 -8.09
N SER A 34 3.85 9.21 -8.55
CA SER A 34 3.58 8.28 -9.65
C SER A 34 4.35 8.71 -10.90
N PRO A 35 5.07 7.79 -11.57
CA PRO A 35 5.71 8.09 -12.85
C PRO A 35 4.72 8.22 -14.01
N TYR A 36 3.43 7.88 -13.82
CA TYR A 36 2.41 7.89 -14.87
C TYR A 36 1.40 9.04 -14.70
N ASP A 37 1.17 9.49 -13.47
CA ASP A 37 0.15 10.48 -13.14
C ASP A 37 0.62 11.32 -11.95
N GLU A 38 1.13 12.53 -12.22
CA GLU A 38 1.67 13.43 -11.20
C GLU A 38 0.69 13.81 -10.08
N THR A 39 -0.61 13.55 -10.25
CA THR A 39 -1.63 13.76 -9.21
C THR A 39 -1.75 12.60 -8.23
N LYS A 40 -1.08 11.49 -8.53
CA LYS A 40 -1.09 10.25 -7.77
C LYS A 40 0.28 9.91 -7.19
N ASN A 41 0.25 8.94 -6.31
CA ASN A 41 1.42 8.42 -5.64
C ASN A 41 1.69 6.97 -6.08
N ILE A 42 2.86 6.44 -5.75
CA ILE A 42 3.30 5.12 -6.24
C ILE A 42 2.40 4.02 -5.68
N LEU A 43 1.98 4.14 -4.42
CA LEU A 43 1.02 3.22 -3.83
C LEU A 43 -0.26 3.13 -4.66
N ASN A 44 -0.81 4.25 -5.12
CA ASN A 44 -2.02 4.24 -5.95
C ASN A 44 -1.81 3.49 -7.28
N ASP A 45 -0.65 3.64 -7.92
CA ASP A 45 -0.37 2.92 -9.16
C ASP A 45 -0.33 1.40 -8.95
N ILE A 46 0.32 0.98 -7.86
CA ILE A 46 0.40 -0.43 -7.49
C ILE A 46 -0.98 -0.99 -7.16
N LEU A 47 -1.77 -0.29 -6.33
CA LEU A 47 -3.11 -0.72 -5.90
C LEU A 47 -4.13 -0.77 -7.06
N GLU A 48 -4.05 0.19 -7.98
CA GLU A 48 -4.90 0.20 -9.17
C GLU A 48 -4.41 -0.78 -10.26
N GLN A 49 -3.29 -1.48 -10.02
CA GLN A 49 -2.60 -2.29 -11.01
C GLN A 49 -2.42 -1.54 -12.32
N ARG A 50 -2.11 -0.24 -12.24
CA ARG A 50 -1.94 0.58 -13.43
C ARG A 50 -0.84 -0.08 -14.27
N PRO A 51 -1.18 -0.59 -15.45
CA PRO A 51 -0.35 -1.57 -16.12
C PRO A 51 0.88 -0.87 -16.69
N GLN A 52 2.02 -1.44 -16.37
CA GLN A 52 3.15 -1.45 -17.28
C GLN A 52 2.92 -2.61 -18.24
N ALA A 53 2.09 -2.41 -19.28
CA ALA A 53 1.83 -3.45 -20.29
C ALA A 53 3.14 -3.99 -20.91
N GLU A 54 4.18 -3.16 -20.90
CA GLU A 54 5.54 -3.49 -21.33
C GLU A 54 6.36 -4.32 -20.32
N HIS A 55 6.04 -4.27 -19.02
CA HIS A 55 6.77 -4.97 -17.96
C HIS A 55 6.11 -6.29 -17.52
N GLY A 56 4.95 -6.62 -18.12
CA GLY A 56 4.22 -7.85 -17.85
C GLY A 56 3.42 -7.80 -16.55
N LYS A 57 3.22 -8.96 -15.92
CA LYS A 57 2.44 -9.09 -14.69
C LYS A 57 3.27 -8.72 -13.45
N LEU A 58 2.57 -8.32 -12.39
CA LEU A 58 3.14 -8.25 -11.04
C LEU A 58 3.58 -9.66 -10.63
N VAL A 59 4.83 -9.80 -10.15
CA VAL A 59 5.38 -11.07 -9.64
C VAL A 59 5.63 -11.02 -8.14
N ARG A 60 5.82 -9.83 -7.56
CA ARG A 60 5.94 -9.65 -6.12
C ARG A 60 5.42 -8.29 -5.69
N PHE A 61 4.69 -8.29 -4.58
CA PHE A 61 4.33 -7.08 -3.86
C PHE A 61 4.95 -7.14 -2.48
N SER A 62 5.62 -6.08 -2.06
CA SER A 62 6.36 -6.00 -0.80
C SER A 62 5.96 -4.79 0.01
N CYS A 63 5.93 -4.96 1.33
CA CYS A 63 5.83 -3.87 2.29
C CYS A 63 7.03 -3.87 3.22
N PHE A 64 7.61 -2.69 3.42
CA PHE A 64 8.65 -2.46 4.40
C PHE A 64 8.01 -1.84 5.63
N TYR A 65 8.16 -2.51 6.77
CA TYR A 65 7.61 -2.05 8.03
C TYR A 65 8.50 -2.39 9.21
N LYS A 66 8.83 -1.38 10.03
CA LYS A 66 9.70 -1.49 11.21
C LYS A 66 11.03 -2.21 10.94
N GLY A 67 11.64 -1.95 9.78
CA GLY A 67 12.90 -2.58 9.35
C GLY A 67 12.77 -4.01 8.80
N PHE A 68 11.55 -4.54 8.72
CA PHE A 68 11.27 -5.85 8.10
C PHE A 68 10.68 -5.66 6.70
N ARG A 69 10.92 -6.65 5.84
CA ARG A 69 10.30 -6.79 4.51
C ARG A 69 9.29 -7.93 4.56
N TYR A 70 8.06 -7.63 4.13
CA TYR A 70 6.96 -8.58 4.02
C TYR A 70 6.60 -8.73 2.55
N ASP A 71 6.65 -9.96 2.04
CA ASP A 71 6.47 -10.25 0.62
C ASP A 71 5.20 -11.06 0.39
N VAL A 72 4.48 -10.71 -0.68
CA VAL A 72 3.46 -11.54 -1.31
C VAL A 72 4.02 -12.01 -2.65
N ASP A 73 4.16 -13.32 -2.81
CA ASP A 73 4.48 -13.95 -4.08
C ASP A 73 3.24 -13.92 -4.98
N TRP A 74 3.29 -13.09 -6.01
CA TRP A 74 2.16 -12.83 -6.88
C TRP A 74 1.97 -13.92 -7.95
N THR A 75 3.00 -14.74 -8.20
CA THR A 75 2.99 -15.77 -9.25
C THR A 75 2.01 -16.91 -8.96
N ASN A 76 1.62 -17.07 -7.70
CA ASN A 76 0.68 -18.09 -7.24
C ASN A 76 -0.75 -17.57 -7.06
N LEU A 77 -1.01 -16.28 -7.34
CA LEU A 77 -2.32 -15.67 -7.12
C LEU A 77 -3.22 -15.73 -8.36
N PRO A 78 -4.55 -15.71 -8.18
CA PRO A 78 -5.49 -15.60 -9.29
C PRO A 78 -5.27 -14.33 -10.12
N ASP A 79 -5.55 -14.38 -11.44
CA ASP A 79 -5.37 -13.24 -12.36
C ASP A 79 -6.18 -11.99 -11.97
N ASN A 80 -7.25 -12.13 -11.19
CA ASN A 80 -8.06 -11.02 -10.70
C ASN A 80 -7.68 -10.56 -9.29
N ALA A 81 -6.59 -11.08 -8.72
CA ALA A 81 -6.06 -10.62 -7.45
C ALA A 81 -5.60 -9.17 -7.57
N ARG A 82 -5.71 -8.42 -6.48
CA ARG A 82 -5.30 -7.02 -6.37
C ARG A 82 -4.55 -6.80 -5.06
N PRO A 83 -3.45 -6.04 -5.07
CA PRO A 83 -2.73 -5.74 -3.84
C PRO A 83 -3.59 -4.87 -2.95
N ILE A 84 -3.43 -5.03 -1.64
CA ILE A 84 -4.10 -4.19 -0.64
C ILE A 84 -3.08 -3.73 0.39
N ARG A 85 -3.24 -2.48 0.78
CA ARG A 85 -2.54 -1.88 1.91
C ARG A 85 -3.44 -0.81 2.52
N PHE A 86 -3.72 -0.91 3.80
CA PHE A 86 -4.50 0.11 4.52
C PHE A 86 -4.05 0.23 5.96
N ARG A 87 -4.46 1.32 6.60
CA ARG A 87 -4.04 1.71 7.94
C ARG A 87 -5.25 1.82 8.84
N ASP A 88 -5.15 1.27 10.03
CA ASP A 88 -6.15 1.49 11.08
C ASP A 88 -5.86 2.80 11.79
N GLY A 89 -6.86 3.69 11.77
CA GLY A 89 -6.84 4.92 12.53
C GLY A 89 -7.73 4.80 13.76
N GLN A 90 -7.22 5.14 14.93
CA GLN A 90 -8.04 5.36 16.11
C GLN A 90 -8.27 6.86 16.28
N ARG A 91 -9.53 7.27 16.44
CA ARG A 91 -9.88 8.65 16.79
C ARG A 91 -9.96 8.79 18.30
N HIS A 92 -9.33 9.83 18.80
CA HIS A 92 -9.32 10.20 20.20
C HIS A 92 -9.99 11.55 20.38
N ARG A 93 -10.61 11.73 21.55
CA ARG A 93 -11.20 12.98 21.97
C ARG A 93 -10.82 13.25 23.41
N ASP A 94 -10.24 14.41 23.63
CA ASP A 94 -10.00 14.95 24.97
C ASP A 94 -11.35 15.41 25.54
N MET A 95 -11.75 14.84 26.68
CA MET A 95 -13.03 15.16 27.31
C MET A 95 -13.03 16.49 28.06
N GLU A 96 -11.87 17.04 28.40
CA GLU A 96 -11.72 18.32 29.12
C GLU A 96 -11.58 19.49 28.14
N THR A 97 -10.75 19.34 27.09
CA THR A 97 -10.50 20.40 26.11
C THR A 97 -11.41 20.31 24.88
N GLY A 98 -12.08 19.18 24.67
CA GLY A 98 -12.86 18.90 23.47
C GLY A 98 -12.00 18.68 22.21
N GLY A 99 -10.67 18.63 22.33
CA GLY A 99 -9.75 18.42 21.21
C GLY A 99 -9.88 17.02 20.62
N GLU A 100 -9.78 16.91 19.29
CA GLU A 100 -9.80 15.63 18.56
C GLU A 100 -8.48 15.41 17.83
N TRP A 101 -7.96 14.20 17.90
CA TRP A 101 -6.82 13.75 17.09
C TRP A 101 -7.02 12.32 16.62
N SER A 102 -6.30 11.95 15.57
CA SER A 102 -6.26 10.57 15.07
C SER A 102 -4.86 10.03 15.28
N GLU A 103 -4.79 8.81 15.77
CA GLU A 103 -3.56 8.03 15.88
C GLU A 103 -3.62 6.86 14.90
N TRP A 104 -2.47 6.49 14.33
CA TRP A 104 -2.33 5.30 13.53
C TRP A 104 -1.99 4.12 14.44
N VAL A 105 -2.80 3.06 14.41
CA VAL A 105 -2.71 1.94 15.37
C VAL A 105 -2.40 0.59 14.73
N GLY A 106 -2.43 0.47 13.40
CA GLY A 106 -2.14 -0.80 12.72
C GLY A 106 -1.96 -0.69 11.21
N LEU A 107 -1.14 -1.56 10.63
CA LEU A 107 -0.93 -1.66 9.19
C LEU A 107 -1.42 -3.01 8.67
N HIS A 108 -2.19 -2.97 7.59
CA HIS A 108 -2.66 -4.15 6.88
C HIS A 108 -2.00 -4.21 5.52
N PHE A 109 -1.50 -5.38 5.16
CA PHE A 109 -0.82 -5.61 3.88
C PHE A 109 -1.15 -7.00 3.34
N GLY A 110 -1.42 -7.13 2.04
CA GLY A 110 -1.70 -8.42 1.43
C GLY A 110 -2.36 -8.31 0.06
N TYR A 111 -3.33 -9.17 -0.20
CA TYR A 111 -4.07 -9.22 -1.46
C TYR A 111 -5.55 -9.54 -1.25
N GLN A 112 -6.35 -9.18 -2.25
CA GLN A 112 -7.74 -9.59 -2.36
C GLN A 112 -8.06 -10.09 -3.76
N TYR A 113 -8.98 -11.03 -3.91
CA TYR A 113 -9.43 -11.52 -5.21
C TYR A 113 -10.89 -11.99 -5.12
N ASN A 114 -11.56 -12.17 -6.25
CA ASN A 114 -12.88 -12.80 -6.27
C ASN A 114 -12.73 -14.27 -6.67
N ASP A 115 -13.29 -15.18 -5.87
CA ASP A 115 -13.31 -16.60 -6.21
C ASP A 115 -14.24 -16.89 -7.41
N LYS A 116 -14.30 -18.16 -7.82
CA LYS A 116 -15.11 -18.60 -8.96
C LYS A 116 -16.62 -18.37 -8.77
N ASN A 117 -17.07 -18.15 -7.53
CA ASN A 117 -18.46 -17.88 -7.18
C ASN A 117 -18.74 -16.38 -7.00
N GLY A 118 -17.75 -15.51 -7.25
CA GLY A 118 -17.85 -14.08 -7.04
C GLY A 118 -17.72 -13.65 -5.57
N LYS A 119 -17.33 -14.55 -4.67
CA LYS A 119 -17.04 -14.21 -3.27
C LYS A 119 -15.70 -13.49 -3.21
N ASN A 120 -15.69 -12.32 -2.59
CA ASN A 120 -14.45 -11.61 -2.29
C ASN A 120 -13.69 -12.36 -1.19
N ILE A 121 -12.45 -12.76 -1.49
CA ILE A 121 -11.48 -13.33 -0.57
C ILE A 121 -10.40 -12.29 -0.33
N GLN A 122 -10.03 -12.12 0.93
CA GLN A 122 -9.00 -11.18 1.35
C GLN A 122 -8.04 -11.90 2.29
N GLU A 123 -6.75 -11.84 1.98
CA GLU A 123 -5.68 -12.37 2.82
C GLU A 123 -4.78 -11.21 3.24
N VAL A 124 -4.68 -10.99 4.55
CA VAL A 124 -3.96 -9.86 5.15
C VAL A 124 -2.95 -10.35 6.18
N MET A 125 -1.82 -9.66 6.20
CA MET A 125 -0.85 -9.66 7.29
C MET A 125 -1.09 -8.41 8.14
N ASP A 126 -1.34 -8.61 9.43
CA ASP A 126 -1.43 -7.55 10.43
C ASP A 126 -0.01 -7.22 10.92
N LEU A 127 0.47 -5.99 10.69
CA LEU A 127 1.83 -5.54 10.96
C LEU A 127 1.92 -4.49 12.10
#